data_AF-A0A0C9ZUZ9-F1
#
_entry.id   AF-A0A0C9ZUZ9-F1
#
_cell.length_a   1.000
_cell.length_b   1.000
_cell.length_c   1.000
_cell.angle_alpha   90.00
_cell.angle_beta   90.00
_cell.angle_gamma   90.00
#
_symmetry.space_group_name_H-M   'P 1'
#
loop_
_entity.id
_entity.type
_entity.pdbx_description
1 polymer ?
#
loop_
_entity_poly.entity_id
_entity_poly.type
_entity_poly.pdbx_seq_one_letter_code
_entity_poly.pdbx_strand_id
1 'polypeptide(L)'
;MKGMRPLTRTEFWKRVSGIVKQAGLGNLKGHGLRIGGILEYLLRGIPFDVVKSMGRWSSEAFTIYLRKHGLILAPYLQGSPALEPFTRYTMPPMN
;
A
#
# COMPACT_ATOMS: atom_id res chain seq x y z
N MET A 1 31.27 -18.03 -0.49
CA MET A 1 29.83 -18.26 -0.24
C MET A 1 29.03 -17.21 -1.00
N LYS A 2 28.01 -17.60 -1.78
CA LYS A 2 27.19 -16.65 -2.56
C LYS A 2 26.12 -16.07 -1.64
N GLY A 3 26.34 -14.87 -1.10
CA GLY A 3 25.40 -14.19 -0.21
C GLY A 3 24.05 -13.89 -0.89
N MET A 4 23.03 -13.62 -0.08
CA MET A 4 21.73 -13.17 -0.58
C MET A 4 21.92 -11.84 -1.31
N ARG A 5 21.36 -11.75 -2.53
CA ARG A 5 21.44 -10.54 -3.35
C ARG A 5 20.05 -9.98 -3.59
N PRO A 6 19.87 -8.64 -3.56
CA PRO A 6 18.62 -8.01 -3.92
C PRO A 6 18.16 -8.45 -5.30
N LEU A 7 16.85 -8.66 -5.45
CA LEU A 7 16.25 -8.99 -6.73
C LEU A 7 16.37 -7.80 -7.69
N THR A 8 16.64 -8.06 -8.97
CA THR A 8 16.59 -7.00 -9.98
C THR A 8 15.13 -6.67 -10.30
N ARG A 9 14.89 -5.44 -10.79
CA ARG A 9 13.56 -5.03 -11.27
C ARG A 9 13.01 -5.99 -12.34
N THR A 10 13.87 -6.48 -13.23
CA THR A 10 13.49 -7.39 -14.32
C THR A 10 13.02 -8.74 -13.77
N GLU A 11 13.79 -9.34 -12.86
CA GLU A 11 13.42 -10.63 -12.26
C GLU A 11 12.17 -10.50 -11.37
N PHE A 12 12.02 -9.37 -10.68
CA PHE A 12 10.80 -9.07 -9.94
C PHE A 12 9.58 -9.06 -10.86
N TRP A 13 9.66 -8.27 -11.94
CA TRP A 13 8.54 -8.15 -12.86
C TRP A 13 8.25 -9.41 -13.62
N LYS A 14 9.26 -10.21 -13.98
CA LYS A 14 9.06 -11.52 -14.60
C LYS A 14 8.16 -12.41 -13.74
N ARG A 15 8.41 -12.44 -12.42
CA ARG A 15 7.59 -13.19 -11.47
C ARG A 15 6.17 -12.62 -11.36
N VAL A 16 6.04 -11.32 -11.13
CA VAL A 16 4.72 -10.67 -10.97
C VAL A 16 3.87 -10.83 -12.24
N SER A 17 4.44 -10.58 -13.42
CA SER A 17 3.73 -10.73 -14.70
C SER A 17 3.28 -12.17 -14.94
N GLY A 18 4.07 -13.16 -14.53
CA GLY A 18 3.66 -14.57 -14.59
C GLY A 18 2.42 -14.85 -13.75
N ILE A 19 2.39 -14.36 -12.51
CA ILE A 19 1.25 -14.50 -11.59
C ILE A 19 0.01 -13.78 -12.14
N VAL A 20 0.18 -12.52 -12.58
CA VAL A 20 -0.90 -11.71 -13.16
C VAL A 20 -1.54 -12.42 -14.36
N LYS A 21 -0.71 -12.97 -15.25
CA LYS A 21 -1.18 -13.74 -16.41
C LYS A 21 -1.94 -15.00 -16.00
N GLN A 22 -1.40 -15.77 -15.05
CA GLN A 22 -2.05 -16.99 -14.55
C GLN A 22 -3.39 -16.70 -13.88
N ALA A 23 -3.49 -15.57 -13.18
CA ALA A 23 -4.72 -15.13 -12.53
C ALA A 23 -5.74 -14.50 -13.50
N GLY A 24 -5.45 -14.42 -14.81
CA GLY A 24 -6.33 -13.77 -15.78
C GLY A 24 -6.51 -12.27 -15.52
N LEU A 25 -5.61 -11.67 -14.75
CA LEU A 25 -5.65 -10.25 -14.44
C LEU A 25 -5.11 -9.45 -15.63
N GLY A 26 -5.73 -8.30 -15.91
CA GLY A 26 -5.30 -7.40 -16.98
C GLY A 26 -3.89 -6.82 -16.76
N ASN A 27 -3.50 -5.85 -17.59
CA ASN A 27 -2.16 -5.28 -17.56
C ASN A 27 -1.86 -4.53 -16.24
N LEU A 28 -1.12 -5.17 -15.33
CA LEU A 28 -0.69 -4.59 -14.06
C LEU A 28 0.63 -3.82 -14.25
N LYS A 29 0.62 -2.52 -13.93
CA LYS A 29 1.83 -1.67 -13.94
C LYS A 29 2.32 -1.44 -12.51
N GLY A 30 3.61 -1.18 -12.36
CA GLY A 30 4.21 -0.89 -11.03
C GLY A 30 3.65 0.33 -10.32
N HIS A 31 3.26 1.36 -11.07
CA HIS A 31 2.55 2.49 -10.48
C HIS A 31 1.19 2.06 -9.90
N GLY A 32 0.50 1.14 -10.56
CA GLY A 32 -0.76 0.55 -10.07
C GLY A 32 -0.58 -0.26 -8.79
N LEU A 33 0.52 -1.00 -8.65
CA LEU A 33 0.87 -1.69 -7.39
C LEU A 33 1.06 -0.70 -6.23
N ARG A 34 1.75 0.42 -6.48
CA ARG A 34 1.95 1.45 -5.45
C ARG A 34 0.62 2.08 -5.03
N ILE A 35 -0.25 2.44 -5.97
CA ILE A 35 -1.59 2.98 -5.67
C ILE A 35 -2.43 1.95 -4.91
N GLY A 36 -2.46 0.71 -5.39
CA GLY A 36 -3.22 -0.37 -4.76
C GLY A 36 -2.74 -0.67 -3.34
N GLY A 37 -1.43 -0.66 -3.09
CA GLY A 37 -0.87 -0.89 -1.76
C GLY A 37 -1.25 0.19 -0.74
N ILE A 38 -1.20 1.47 -1.13
CA ILE A 38 -1.67 2.59 -0.28
C ILE A 38 -3.14 2.41 0.05
N LEU A 39 -3.97 2.17 -0.98
CA LEU A 39 -5.41 1.99 -0.81
C LEU A 39 -5.72 0.85 0.14
N GLU A 40 -5.00 -0.26 0.01
CA GLU A 40 -5.16 -1.43 0.88
C GLU A 40 -4.80 -1.11 2.34
N TYR A 41 -3.74 -0.32 2.59
CA TYR A 41 -3.41 0.12 3.94
C TYR A 41 -4.48 1.02 4.55
N LEU A 42 -5.01 1.97 3.77
CA LEU A 42 -6.06 2.87 4.23
C LEU A 42 -7.36 2.12 4.51
N LEU A 43 -7.72 1.15 3.68
CA LEU A 43 -8.88 0.27 3.91
C LEU A 43 -8.73 -0.60 5.16
N ARG A 44 -7.49 -0.88 5.60
CA ARG A 44 -7.18 -1.54 6.87
C ARG A 44 -7.07 -0.58 8.06
N GLY A 45 -7.43 0.69 7.89
CA GLY A 45 -7.43 1.67 8.96
C GLY A 45 -6.05 2.20 9.35
N ILE A 46 -5.03 2.04 8.51
CA ILE A 46 -3.74 2.70 8.74
C ILE A 46 -3.94 4.22 8.58
N PRO A 47 -3.45 5.04 9.54
CA PRO A 47 -3.56 6.49 9.47
C PRO A 47 -2.94 7.10 8.21
N PHE A 48 -3.52 8.20 7.73
CA PHE A 48 -3.09 8.88 6.50
C PHE A 48 -1.63 9.34 6.54
N ASP A 49 -1.18 9.91 7.66
CA ASP A 49 0.18 10.35 7.91
C ASP A 49 1.19 9.19 7.89
N VAL A 50 0.80 8.03 8.44
CA VAL A 50 1.60 6.81 8.38
C VAL A 50 1.72 6.32 6.94
N VAL A 51 0.62 6.22 6.20
CA VAL A 51 0.65 5.82 4.78
C VAL A 51 1.47 6.81 3.93
N LYS A 52 1.35 8.11 4.23
CA LYS A 52 2.16 9.17 3.60
C LYS A 52 3.66 8.93 3.81
N SER A 53 4.05 8.60 5.05
CA SER A 53 5.42 8.26 5.43
C SER A 53 5.92 6.99 4.73
N MET A 54 5.11 5.91 4.75
CA MET A 54 5.44 4.63 4.09
C MET A 54 5.76 4.79 2.61
N GLY A 55 4.96 5.59 1.90
CA GLY A 55 5.22 5.87 0.49
C GLY A 55 6.09 7.08 0.24
N ARG A 56 6.74 7.64 1.27
CA ARG A 56 7.77 8.69 1.14
C ARG A 56 7.29 9.91 0.37
N TRP A 57 6.03 10.31 0.56
CA TRP A 57 5.51 11.55 -0.01
C TRP A 57 5.83 12.72 0.92
N SER A 58 6.49 13.74 0.38
CA SER A 58 6.72 14.99 1.09
C SER A 58 5.45 15.86 1.14
N SER A 59 4.56 15.74 0.16
CA SER A 59 3.33 16.53 0.04
C SER A 59 2.05 15.68 0.10
N GLU A 60 0.90 16.34 0.10
CA GLU A 60 -0.43 15.70 0.03
C GLU A 60 -0.75 15.13 -1.35
N ALA A 61 0.20 15.08 -2.29
CA ALA A 61 -0.02 14.55 -3.64
C ALA A 61 -0.47 13.08 -3.64
N PHE A 62 -0.29 12.33 -2.54
CA PHE A 62 -0.81 10.97 -2.43
C PHE A 62 -2.34 10.91 -2.35
N THR A 63 -2.99 12.00 -1.95
CA THR A 63 -4.45 12.07 -1.81
C THR A 63 -5.18 11.89 -3.14
N ILE A 64 -4.54 12.26 -4.26
CA ILE A 64 -5.12 12.06 -5.61
C ILE A 64 -5.27 10.58 -5.97
N TYR A 65 -4.60 9.69 -5.25
CA TYR A 65 -4.66 8.24 -5.45
C TYR A 65 -5.70 7.56 -4.56
N LEU A 66 -6.39 8.32 -3.70
CA LEU A 66 -7.46 7.80 -2.86
C LEU A 66 -8.65 7.37 -3.74
N ARG A 67 -9.10 6.15 -3.48
CA ARG A 67 -10.30 5.57 -4.09
C ARG A 67 -11.15 5.04 -2.95
N LYS A 68 -12.47 4.97 -3.10
CA LYS A 68 -13.40 4.52 -2.03
C LYS A 68 -13.41 5.43 -0.78
N HIS A 69 -13.45 6.74 -0.98
CA HIS A 69 -13.44 7.76 0.08
C HIS A 69 -14.38 7.46 1.25
N GLY A 70 -15.64 7.06 0.99
CA GLY A 70 -16.60 6.76 2.06
C GLY A 70 -16.13 5.63 2.99
N LEU A 71 -15.53 4.57 2.45
CA LEU A 71 -14.99 3.48 3.27
C LEU A 71 -13.75 3.89 4.05
N ILE A 72 -12.87 4.68 3.43
CA ILE A 72 -11.65 5.17 4.09
C ILE A 72 -12.00 6.14 5.23
N LEU A 73 -13.00 7.01 5.03
CA LEU A 73 -13.36 8.06 5.99
C LEU A 73 -14.33 7.58 7.08
N ALA A 74 -15.11 6.52 6.85
CA ALA A 74 -16.09 6.02 7.81
C ALA A 74 -15.53 5.81 9.24
N PRO A 75 -14.33 5.23 9.45
CA PRO A 75 -13.77 5.09 10.80
C PRO A 75 -13.45 6.42 11.49
N TYR A 76 -13.17 7.47 10.72
CA TYR A 76 -12.84 8.80 11.23
C TYR A 76 -14.09 9.65 11.53
N LEU A 77 -15.24 9.25 11.00
CA LEU A 77 -16.54 9.90 11.27
C LEU A 77 -17.21 9.32 12.54
N GLN A 78 -16.67 8.23 13.08
CA GLN A 78 -17.12 7.63 14.33
C GLN A 78 -16.33 8.23 15.50
N GLY A 79 -17.00 8.47 16.64
CA GLY A 79 -16.38 9.09 17.83
C GLY A 79 -15.25 8.28 18.49
N SER A 80 -14.98 7.07 17.99
CA SER A 80 -13.81 6.27 18.36
C SER A 80 -13.30 5.51 17.14
N PRO A 81 -12.08 5.76 16.65
CA PRO A 81 -11.52 5.01 15.54
C PRO A 81 -11.18 3.59 16.02
N ALA A 82 -11.87 2.59 15.49
CA ALA A 82 -11.47 1.19 15.66
C ALA A 82 -10.15 0.97 14.89
N LEU A 83 -9.02 1.13 15.57
CA LEU A 83 -7.72 0.76 15.01
C LEU A 83 -7.64 -0.77 14.99
N GLU A 84 -7.74 -1.34 13.79
CA GLU A 84 -7.63 -2.78 13.56
C GLU A 84 -6.30 -3.34 14.08
N PRO A 85 -6.24 -4.61 14.52
CA PRO A 85 -5.00 -5.25 15.00
C PRO A 85 -3.83 -5.15 14.02
N PHE A 86 -4.11 -5.07 12.72
CA PHE A 86 -3.13 -4.90 11.65
C PHE A 86 -2.26 -3.64 11.81
N THR A 87 -2.82 -2.57 12.36
CA THR A 87 -2.12 -1.30 12.61
C THR A 87 -0.97 -1.47 13.60
N ARG A 88 -1.09 -2.38 14.59
CA ARG A 88 -0.02 -2.62 15.58
C ARG A 88 1.26 -3.20 14.97
N TYR A 89 1.14 -3.97 13.89
CA TYR A 89 2.27 -4.72 13.32
C TYR A 89 2.92 -4.05 12.10
N THR A 90 2.21 -3.13 11.45
CA THR A 90 2.63 -2.59 10.16
C THR A 90 3.12 -1.16 10.21
N MET A 91 2.80 -0.40 11.27
CA MET A 91 3.28 0.97 11.41
C MET A 91 4.80 0.98 11.64
N PRO A 92 5.58 1.70 10.82
CA PRO A 92 6.97 1.98 11.14
C PRO A 92 7.03 2.80 12.45
N PRO A 93 8.15 2.77 13.19
CA PRO A 93 8.37 3.71 14.27
C PRO A 93 8.22 5.13 13.72
N MET A 94 7.26 5.86 14.29
CA MET A 94 7.05 7.27 13.97
C MET A 94 8.10 8.04 14.78
N ASN A 95 9.00 8.73 14.08
CA ASN A 95 10.01 9.62 14.68
C ASN A 95 9.41 10.97 15.05
#